data_AF-A0A9D8B1I8-F1
#
_entry.id   AF-A0A9D8B1I8-F1
#
_cell.length_a   1.000
_cell.length_b   1.000
_cell.length_c   1.000
_cell.angle_alpha   90.00
_cell.angle_beta   90.00
_cell.angle_gamma   90.00
#
_symmetry.space_group_name_H-M   'P 1'
#
loop_
_entity.id
_entity.type
_entity.pdbx_description
1 polymer ?
#
loop_
_entity_poly.entity_id
_entity_poly.type
_entity_poly.pdbx_seq_one_letter_code
_entity_poly.pdbx_strand_id
1 'polypeptide(L)'
;MSPELRKLSRLINDIQGLEKELHKYERKYRLRSQDFYRLAHGGKLEQSPEFLMWLGMYETLLAREKEYRRLFKSEVAPIVTALNREGKVARVAA
;
A
#
# COMPACT_ATOMS: atom_id res chain seq x y z
N MET A 1 -21.14 -1.25 -8.57
CA MET A 1 -19.96 -1.19 -7.67
C MET A 1 -19.74 0.25 -7.23
N SER A 2 -19.68 0.53 -5.92
CA SER A 2 -19.56 1.91 -5.42
C SER A 2 -18.25 2.58 -5.89
N PRO A 3 -18.21 3.91 -6.05
CA PRO A 3 -17.00 4.64 -6.42
C PRO A 3 -15.80 4.37 -5.51
N GLU A 4 -16.05 4.20 -4.22
CA GLU A 4 -15.05 3.97 -3.16
C GLU A 4 -14.41 2.60 -3.32
N LEU A 5 -15.21 1.57 -3.59
CA LEU A 5 -14.71 0.22 -3.87
C LEU A 5 -13.87 0.18 -5.15
N ARG A 6 -14.27 0.93 -6.19
CA ARG A 6 -13.48 1.05 -7.43
C ARG A 6 -12.14 1.73 -7.16
N LYS A 7 -12.14 2.77 -6.34
CA LYS A 7 -10.93 3.47 -5.92
C LYS A 7 -10.01 2.56 -5.09
N LEU A 8 -10.57 1.79 -4.16
CA LEU A 8 -9.81 0.83 -3.35
C LEU A 8 -9.16 -0.25 -4.22
N SER A 9 -9.90 -0.81 -5.17
CA SER A 9 -9.36 -1.81 -6.10
C SER A 9 -8.21 -1.26 -6.93
N ARG A 10 -8.30 -0.02 -7.41
CA ARG A 10 -7.18 0.64 -8.11
C ARG A 10 -5.96 0.81 -7.21
N LEU A 11 -6.15 1.27 -5.98
CA LEU A 11 -5.04 1.40 -5.02
C LEU A 11 -4.33 0.08 -4.74
N ILE A 12 -5.09 -1.01 -4.59
CA ILE A 12 -4.52 -2.35 -4.39
C ILE A 12 -3.69 -2.76 -5.61
N ASN A 13 -4.19 -2.55 -6.82
CA ASN A 13 -3.46 -2.88 -8.05
C ASN A 13 -2.18 -2.03 -8.19
N ASP A 14 -2.24 -0.73 -7.88
CA ASP A 14 -1.09 0.17 -7.92
C ASP A 14 -0.01 -0.27 -6.92
N ILE A 15 -0.41 -0.59 -5.68
CA ILE A 15 0.49 -1.10 -4.63
C ILE A 15 1.17 -2.39 -5.10
N GLN A 16 0.41 -3.36 -5.60
CA GLN A 16 0.97 -4.63 -6.09
C GLN A 16 1.90 -4.44 -7.29
N GLY A 17 1.61 -3.50 -8.17
CA GLY A 17 2.49 -3.14 -9.29
C GLY A 17 3.82 -2.58 -8.80
N LEU A 18 3.77 -1.61 -7.87
CA LEU A 18 4.96 -1.00 -7.29
C LEU A 18 5.80 -2.00 -6.50
N GLU A 19 5.17 -2.87 -5.71
CA GLU A 19 5.87 -3.93 -4.96
C GLU A 19 6.63 -4.87 -5.90
N LYS A 20 6.04 -5.26 -7.03
CA LYS A 20 6.71 -6.11 -8.04
C LYS A 20 7.94 -5.43 -8.65
N GLU A 21 7.84 -4.14 -8.95
CA GLU A 21 8.96 -3.37 -9.50
C GLU A 21 10.08 -3.18 -8.46
N LEU A 22 9.73 -2.77 -7.24
CA LEU A 22 10.67 -2.60 -6.13
C LEU A 22 11.39 -3.91 -5.79
N HIS A 23 10.71 -5.05 -5.89
CA HIS A 23 11.32 -6.35 -5.63
C HIS A 23 12.49 -6.68 -6.58
N LYS A 24 12.55 -6.08 -7.78
CA LYS A 24 13.72 -6.22 -8.67
C LYS A 24 14.97 -5.59 -8.05
N TYR A 25 14.82 -4.42 -7.43
CA TYR A 25 15.88 -3.72 -6.71
C TYR A 25 16.26 -4.48 -5.43
N GLU A 26 15.28 -4.96 -4.67
CA GLU A 26 15.55 -5.74 -3.45
C GLU A 26 16.39 -6.98 -3.74
N ARG A 27 16.12 -7.68 -4.85
CA ARG A 27 16.94 -8.82 -5.27
C ARG A 27 18.35 -8.40 -5.71
N LYS A 28 18.47 -7.29 -6.45
CA LYS A 28 19.77 -6.78 -6.93
C LYS A 28 20.67 -6.37 -5.77
N TYR A 29 20.14 -5.59 -4.83
CA TYR A 29 20.88 -5.04 -3.69
C TYR A 29 20.85 -5.93 -2.44
N ARG A 30 20.10 -7.04 -2.48
CA ARG A 30 19.89 -7.98 -1.36
C ARG A 30 19.46 -7.28 -0.08
N LEU A 31 18.62 -6.26 -0.22
CA LEU A 31 18.20 -5.39 0.86
C LEU A 31 16.73 -5.03 0.68
N ARG A 32 15.95 -5.04 1.76
CA ARG A 32 14.54 -4.63 1.72
C ARG A 32 14.44 -3.14 1.44
N SER A 33 13.44 -2.72 0.67
CA SER A 33 13.28 -1.31 0.28
C SER A 33 13.16 -0.38 1.50
N GLN A 34 12.52 -0.83 2.59
CA GLN A 34 12.46 -0.09 3.84
C GLN A 34 13.84 0.13 4.47
N ASP A 35 14.68 -0.90 4.49
CA ASP A 35 16.04 -0.80 5.03
C ASP A 35 16.90 0.08 4.14
N PHE A 36 16.79 -0.10 2.83
CA PHE A 36 17.49 0.71 1.85
C PHE A 36 17.12 2.19 1.98
N TYR A 37 15.84 2.51 2.18
CA TYR A 37 15.36 3.88 2.37
C TYR A 37 15.86 4.53 3.66
N ARG A 38 15.92 3.77 4.76
CA ARG A 38 16.50 4.24 6.02
C ARG A 38 17.99 4.56 5.86
N LEU A 39 18.74 3.70 5.18
CA LEU A 39 20.17 3.91 4.94
C LEU A 39 20.43 5.08 3.99
N ALA A 40 19.64 5.21 2.93
CA ALA A 40 19.71 6.33 1.98
C ALA A 40 19.54 7.69 2.66
N HIS A 41 18.61 7.80 3.62
CA HIS A 41 18.39 9.01 4.41
C HIS A 41 19.53 9.30 5.41
N GLY A 42 20.43 8.34 5.66
CA GLY A 42 21.50 8.42 6.66
C GLY A 42 22.79 9.12 6.20
N GLY A 43 22.96 9.45 4.92
CA GLY A 43 24.08 10.28 4.48
C GLY A 43 24.63 9.95 3.08
N LYS A 44 24.39 10.89 2.15
CA LYS A 44 24.64 10.91 0.69
C LYS A 44 23.81 9.91 -0.11
N LEU A 45 22.67 10.40 -0.63
CA LEU A 45 21.95 9.75 -1.73
C LEU A 45 22.90 9.59 -2.92
N GLU A 46 23.05 8.36 -3.38
CA GLU A 46 23.60 8.08 -4.70
C GLU A 46 22.71 8.75 -5.75
N GLN A 47 23.27 9.59 -6.62
CA GLN A 47 22.52 10.27 -7.69
C GLN A 47 22.44 9.41 -8.97
N SER A 48 22.56 8.10 -8.85
CA SER A 48 22.44 7.24 -10.02
C SER A 48 20.98 7.24 -10.50
N PRO A 49 20.73 7.24 -11.83
CA PRO A 49 19.37 7.18 -12.37
C PRO A 49 18.57 5.99 -11.84
N GLU A 50 19.25 4.88 -11.59
CA GLU A 50 18.66 3.68 -10.99
C GLU A 50 18.18 3.94 -9.56
N PHE A 51 19.00 4.58 -8.74
CA PHE A 51 18.64 4.92 -7.37
C PHE A 51 17.47 5.91 -7.33
N LEU A 52 17.52 6.96 -8.15
CA LEU A 52 16.42 7.94 -8.24
C LEU A 52 15.10 7.29 -8.66
N MET A 53 15.15 6.34 -9.61
CA MET A 53 13.98 5.58 -10.04
C MET A 53 13.40 4.77 -8.89
N TRP A 54 14.25 4.01 -8.19
CA TRP A 54 13.86 3.22 -7.02
C TRP A 54 13.24 4.10 -5.93
N LEU A 55 13.87 5.24 -5.61
CA LEU A 55 13.40 6.17 -4.58
C LEU A 55 12.00 6.69 -4.91
N GLY A 56 11.79 7.15 -6.16
CA GLY A 56 10.49 7.64 -6.59
C GLY A 56 9.39 6.57 -6.54
N MET A 57 9.72 5.33 -6.93
CA MET A 57 8.78 4.21 -6.81
C MET A 57 8.45 3.90 -5.34
N TYR A 58 9.44 3.91 -4.46
CA TYR A 58 9.23 3.61 -3.05
C TYR A 58 8.40 4.70 -2.35
N GLU A 59 8.67 5.96 -2.61
CA GLU A 59 7.87 7.08 -2.09
C GLU A 59 6.43 7.04 -2.62
N THR A 60 6.27 6.67 -3.89
CA THR A 60 4.93 6.46 -4.47
C THR A 60 4.20 5.32 -3.77
N LEU A 61 4.88 4.20 -3.48
CA LEU A 61 4.29 3.08 -2.72
C LEU A 61 3.82 3.55 -1.34
N LEU A 62 4.66 4.26 -0.58
CA LEU A 62 4.32 4.78 0.74
C LEU A 62 3.09 5.70 0.70
N ALA A 63 2.99 6.55 -0.32
CA ALA A 63 1.84 7.42 -0.53
C ALA A 63 0.56 6.62 -0.83
N ARG A 64 0.64 5.59 -1.69
CA ARG A 64 -0.50 4.72 -2.03
C ARG A 64 -0.97 3.89 -0.85
N GLU A 65 -0.06 3.33 -0.07
CA GLU A 65 -0.42 2.62 1.17
C GLU A 65 -1.08 3.55 2.19
N LYS A 66 -0.60 4.79 2.34
CA LYS A 66 -1.23 5.79 3.21
C LYS A 66 -2.64 6.10 2.74
N GLU A 67 -2.85 6.26 1.44
CA GLU A 67 -4.17 6.48 0.85
C GLU A 67 -5.09 5.27 1.05
N TYR A 68 -4.60 4.05 0.81
CA TYR A 68 -5.31 2.80 1.09
C TYR A 68 -5.75 2.72 2.55
N ARG A 69 -4.83 2.92 3.51
CA ARG A 69 -5.14 2.88 4.94
C ARG A 69 -6.20 3.90 5.32
N ARG A 70 -6.15 5.10 4.74
CA ARG A 70 -7.15 6.16 4.98
C ARG A 70 -8.51 5.76 4.42
N LEU A 71 -8.59 5.39 3.14
CA LEU A 71 -9.84 5.04 2.46
C LEU A 71 -10.50 3.82 3.10
N PHE A 72 -9.71 2.80 3.45
CA PHE A 72 -10.21 1.61 4.12
C PHE A 72 -10.83 1.97 5.47
N LYS A 73 -10.15 2.76 6.29
CA LYS A 73 -10.65 3.16 7.62
C LYS A 73 -11.90 4.05 7.54
N SER A 74 -11.95 5.01 6.60
CA SER A 74 -13.05 5.99 6.55
C SER A 74 -14.31 5.46 5.87
N GLU A 75 -14.17 4.68 4.80
CA GLU A 75 -15.32 4.28 3.97
C GLU A 75 -15.66 2.79 4.15
N VAL A 76 -14.66 1.92 4.07
CA VAL A 76 -14.91 0.47 3.86
C VAL A 76 -15.06 -0.30 5.17
N ALA A 77 -14.23 -0.02 6.18
CA ALA A 77 -14.29 -0.67 7.48
C ALA A 77 -15.64 -0.50 8.20
N PRO A 78 -16.29 0.69 8.19
CA PRO A 78 -17.62 0.85 8.74
C PRO A 78 -18.66 -0.04 8.06
N ILE A 79 -18.63 -0.13 6.73
CA ILE A 79 -19.56 -0.96 5.94
C ILE A 79 -19.39 -2.44 6.31
N VAL A 80 -18.15 -2.94 6.30
CA VAL A 80 -17.86 -4.34 6.66
C VAL A 80 -18.29 -4.63 8.10
N THR A 81 -18.08 -3.69 9.01
CA THR A 81 -18.49 -3.82 10.41
C THR A 81 -20.02 -3.87 10.55
N ALA A 82 -20.75 -3.02 9.83
CA ALA A 82 -22.22 -3.02 9.84
C ALA A 82 -22.79 -4.34 9.31
N LEU A 83 -22.31 -4.80 8.15
CA LEU A 83 -22.72 -6.09 7.56
C LEU A 83 -22.45 -7.27 8.50
N ASN A 84 -21.29 -7.28 9.18
CA ASN A 84 -20.95 -8.32 10.15
C ASN A 84 -21.86 -8.28 11.39
N ARG A 85 -22.30 -7.09 11.84
CA ARG A 85 -23.24 -6.95 12.95
C ARG A 85 -24.63 -7.44 12.58
N GLU A 86 -25.16 -7.04 11.43
CA GLU A 86 -26.47 -7.48 10.94
C GLU A 86 -26.54 -8.99 10.74
N GLY A 87 -25.51 -9.58 10.13
CA GLY A 87 -25.41 -11.05 9.98
C GLY A 87 -25.29 -11.80 11.30
N LYS A 88 -24.71 -11.19 12.33
CA LYS A 88 -24.65 -11.76 13.69
C LYS A 88 -25.98 -11.68 14.41
N VAL A 89 -26.70 -10.56 14.29
CA VAL A 89 -28.05 -10.39 14.89
C VAL A 89 -29.05 -11.36 14.25
N ALA A 90 -29.02 -11.52 12.92
CA ALA A 90 -29.89 -12.45 12.20
C ALA A 90 -29.72 -13.92 12.63
N ARG A 91 -28.50 -14.33 13.03
CA ARG A 91 -28.21 -15.71 13.50
C ARG A 91 -28.59 -15.97 14.96
N VAL A 92 -28.77 -14.93 15.78
CA VAL A 92 -29.18 -15.07 17.18
C VAL A 92 -30.71 -15.06 17.33
N ALA A 93 -31.41 -14.48 16.34
CA ALA A 93 -32.87 -14.39 16.32
C ALA A 93 -33.58 -15.56 15.58
N ALA A 94 -32.83 -16.55 15.08
CA ALA A 94 -33.33 -17.73 14.38
C ALA A 94 -33.02 -18.99 15.20
#